data_AF-A0A9W9BIL4-F1
#
_entry.id   AF-A0A9W9BIL4-F1
#
_cell.length_a   1.000
_cell.length_b   1.000
_cell.length_c   1.000
_cell.angle_alpha   90.00
_cell.angle_beta   90.00
_cell.angle_gamma   90.00
#
_symmetry.space_group_name_H-M   'P 1'
#
loop_
_entity.id
_entity.type
_entity.pdbx_description
1 polymer ?
#
loop_
_entity_poly.entity_id
_entity_poly.type
_entity_poly.pdbx_seq_one_letter_code
_entity_poly.pdbx_strand_id
1 'polypeptide(L)'
;MAVSKTSSEPEREVKVINHAADATFPLLPTYTKKLFSREEWDELYGTCEADTDMAALFAPQLVKVYPDAKVILVVRDFDKWYASYSGIFDQLWSFPAGLAVNYAEPLIGSETG
;
A
#
# COMPACT_ATOMS: atom_id res chain seq x y z
N MET A 1 4.53 3.38 24.97
CA MET A 1 4.93 4.33 23.91
C MET A 1 6.34 4.00 23.51
N ALA A 2 6.50 3.30 22.40
CA ALA A 2 7.79 3.12 21.75
C ALA A 2 7.55 3.40 20.27
N VAL A 3 7.65 4.67 19.89
CA VAL A 3 7.82 5.07 18.50
C VAL A 3 9.33 5.20 18.34
N SER A 4 9.94 4.13 17.83
CA SER A 4 11.26 4.22 17.21
C SER A 4 11.34 3.14 16.14
N LYS A 5 11.02 3.53 14.91
CA LYS A 5 11.44 2.85 13.69
C LYS A 5 11.34 3.86 12.54
N THR A 6 12.43 4.60 12.34
CA THR A 6 13.37 4.50 11.21
C THR A 6 12.85 5.18 9.94
N SER A 7 13.37 6.38 9.66
CA SER A 7 13.17 7.19 8.45
C SER A 7 13.62 6.54 7.12
N SER A 8 14.07 5.27 7.15
CA SER A 8 14.52 4.48 6.00
C SER A 8 13.55 3.35 5.59
N GLU A 9 12.54 3.05 6.41
CA GLU A 9 11.55 2.00 6.17
C GLU A 9 10.58 2.26 5.01
N PRO A 10 10.04 3.48 4.77
CA PRO A 10 9.06 3.68 3.70
C PRO A 10 9.65 3.47 2.30
N GLU A 11 10.94 3.77 2.09
CA GLU A 11 11.59 3.51 0.80
C GLU A 11 11.76 2.02 0.49
N ARG A 12 11.97 1.20 1.52
CA ARG A 12 12.11 -0.25 1.36
C ARG A 12 10.77 -0.85 0.96
N GLU A 13 9.70 -0.54 1.69
CA GLU A 13 8.36 -1.07 1.41
C GLU A 13 7.88 -0.67 0.01
N VAL A 14 8.07 0.59 -0.38
CA VAL A 14 7.73 1.07 -1.73
C VAL A 14 8.50 0.30 -2.81
N LYS A 15 9.78 -0.01 -2.60
CA LYS A 15 10.57 -0.81 -3.55
C LYS A 15 10.02 -2.23 -3.69
N VAL A 16 9.67 -2.89 -2.59
CA VAL A 16 9.13 -4.26 -2.61
C VAL A 16 7.74 -4.28 -3.27
N ILE A 17 6.88 -3.28 -2.96
CA ILE A 17 5.56 -3.12 -3.61
C ILE A 17 5.71 -2.87 -5.12
N ASN A 18 6.66 -2.03 -5.54
CA ASN A 18 6.92 -1.79 -6.96
C ASN A 18 7.39 -3.07 -7.67
N HIS A 19 8.28 -3.84 -7.04
CA HIS A 19 8.71 -5.13 -7.59
C HIS A 19 7.53 -6.13 -7.67
N ALA A 20 6.64 -6.15 -6.68
CA ALA A 20 5.43 -6.95 -6.72
C ALA A 20 4.46 -6.51 -7.83
N ALA A 21 4.36 -5.21 -8.08
CA ALA A 21 3.58 -4.65 -9.18
C ALA A 21 4.16 -5.06 -10.54
N ASP A 22 5.47 -4.96 -10.72
CA ASP A 22 6.21 -5.39 -11.91
C ASP A 22 6.04 -6.90 -12.18
N ALA A 23 5.90 -7.71 -11.15
CA ALA A 23 5.60 -9.14 -11.27
C ALA A 23 4.12 -9.41 -11.65
N THR A 24 3.21 -8.50 -11.28
CA THR A 24 1.77 -8.76 -11.28
C THR A 24 1.03 -8.17 -12.47
N PHE A 25 1.32 -6.92 -12.86
CA PHE A 25 0.47 -6.15 -13.76
C PHE A 25 1.05 -6.12 -15.19
N PRO A 26 0.42 -6.79 -16.18
CA PRO A 26 0.95 -6.87 -17.54
C PRO A 26 0.96 -5.55 -18.32
N LEU A 27 0.25 -4.54 -17.80
CA LEU A 27 0.17 -3.22 -18.42
C LEU A 27 1.40 -2.35 -18.10
N LEU A 28 2.22 -2.75 -17.14
CA LEU A 28 3.42 -1.99 -16.78
C LEU A 28 4.54 -2.23 -17.82
N PRO A 29 5.25 -1.17 -18.25
CA PRO A 29 6.43 -1.32 -19.11
C PRO A 29 7.54 -2.19 -18.48
N THR A 30 7.56 -2.24 -17.15
CA THR A 30 8.48 -2.99 -16.30
C THR A 30 7.99 -4.41 -15.99
N TYR A 31 6.91 -4.87 -16.63
CA TYR A 31 6.34 -6.18 -16.36
C TYR A 31 7.33 -7.32 -16.62
N THR A 32 7.67 -8.06 -15.56
CA THR A 32 8.70 -9.11 -15.61
C THR A 32 8.12 -10.50 -15.90
N LYS A 33 6.80 -10.69 -15.75
CA LYS A 33 6.11 -11.99 -15.86
C LYS A 33 6.63 -13.06 -14.87
N LYS A 34 7.49 -12.68 -13.93
CA LYS A 34 8.02 -13.56 -12.88
C LYS A 34 7.02 -13.58 -11.72
N LEU A 35 6.72 -14.76 -11.18
CA LEU A 35 5.89 -14.86 -9.98
C LEU A 35 6.66 -14.31 -8.78
N PHE A 36 5.97 -13.50 -7.97
CA PHE A 36 6.48 -13.01 -6.69
C PHE A 36 6.35 -14.12 -5.64
N SER A 37 7.46 -14.49 -5.02
CA SER A 37 7.53 -15.63 -4.10
C SER A 37 6.98 -15.29 -2.72
N ARG A 38 6.70 -16.33 -1.92
CA ARG A 38 6.27 -16.15 -0.53
C ARG A 38 7.31 -15.38 0.28
N GLU A 39 8.59 -15.69 0.11
CA GLU A 39 9.68 -15.05 0.84
C GLU A 39 9.77 -13.56 0.49
N GLU A 40 9.54 -13.21 -0.78
CA GLU A 40 9.46 -11.82 -1.23
C GLU A 40 8.22 -11.12 -0.64
N TRP A 41 7.09 -11.82 -0.48
CA TRP A 41 5.91 -11.27 0.22
C TRP A 41 6.11 -11.15 1.74
N ASP A 42 6.81 -12.08 2.36
CA ASP A 42 7.14 -12.06 3.79
C ASP A 42 8.03 -10.85 4.14
N GLU A 43 8.74 -10.27 3.17
CA GLU A 43 9.46 -9.01 3.36
C GLU A 43 8.55 -7.81 3.65
N LEU A 44 7.28 -7.86 3.22
CA LEU A 44 6.25 -6.86 3.49
C LEU A 44 5.33 -7.29 4.63
N TYR A 45 4.84 -8.52 4.57
CA TYR A 45 3.72 -8.98 5.39
C TYR A 45 4.11 -10.05 6.41
N GLY A 46 5.36 -10.54 6.40
CA GLY A 46 5.77 -11.69 7.21
C GLY A 46 5.73 -11.46 8.72
N THR A 47 5.67 -10.20 9.16
CA THR A 47 5.47 -9.84 10.58
C THR A 47 4.01 -9.61 10.97
N CYS A 48 3.10 -9.64 10.00
CA CYS A 48 1.67 -9.35 10.17
C CYS A 48 0.86 -10.65 10.18
N GLU A 49 -0.21 -10.68 10.97
CA GLU A 49 -1.16 -11.81 10.98
C GLU A 49 -2.29 -11.63 9.95
N ALA A 50 -2.50 -10.41 9.47
CA ALA A 50 -3.50 -10.06 8.48
C ALA A 50 -3.12 -8.75 7.76
N ASP A 51 -3.50 -8.66 6.49
CA ASP A 51 -3.22 -7.49 5.64
C ASP A 51 -4.49 -6.96 5.00
N THR A 52 -4.56 -5.64 4.82
CA THR A 52 -5.71 -4.93 4.27
C THR A 52 -5.28 -3.86 3.27
N ASP A 53 -6.25 -3.18 2.66
CA ASP A 53 -6.03 -2.02 1.78
C ASP A 53 -5.10 -2.36 0.59
N MET A 54 -3.82 -1.98 0.63
CA MET A 54 -2.84 -2.25 -0.45
C MET A 54 -2.70 -3.74 -0.80
N ALA A 55 -2.80 -4.63 0.19
CA ALA A 55 -2.74 -6.08 -0.06
C ALA A 55 -3.90 -6.57 -0.94
N ALA A 56 -5.05 -5.89 -0.94
CA ALA A 56 -6.21 -6.27 -1.74
C ALA A 56 -5.93 -6.18 -3.25
N LEU A 57 -4.97 -5.33 -3.67
CA LEU A 57 -4.54 -5.22 -5.07
C LEU A 57 -3.86 -6.49 -5.58
N PHE A 58 -3.30 -7.30 -4.66
CA PHE A 58 -2.54 -8.51 -4.95
C PHE A 58 -3.22 -9.78 -4.42
N ALA A 59 -4.52 -9.71 -4.11
CA ALA A 59 -5.24 -10.82 -3.49
C ALA A 59 -5.08 -12.17 -4.25
N PRO A 60 -5.17 -12.23 -5.59
CA PRO A 60 -4.95 -13.49 -6.31
C PRO A 60 -3.53 -14.07 -6.17
N GLN A 61 -2.51 -13.23 -6.00
CA GLN A 61 -1.11 -13.62 -5.84
C GLN A 61 -0.88 -14.11 -4.41
N LEU A 62 -1.39 -13.35 -3.43
CA LEU A 62 -1.30 -13.68 -2.01
C LEU A 62 -2.01 -15.00 -1.69
N VAL A 63 -3.20 -15.26 -2.24
CA VAL A 63 -3.90 -16.54 -2.03
C VAL A 63 -3.11 -17.73 -2.56
N LYS A 64 -2.33 -17.56 -3.63
CA LYS A 64 -1.50 -18.65 -4.18
C LYS A 64 -0.31 -18.97 -3.28
N VAL A 65 0.35 -17.95 -2.74
CA VAL A 65 1.53 -18.15 -1.89
C VAL A 65 1.13 -18.49 -0.45
N TYR A 66 0.00 -18.00 0.05
CA TYR A 66 -0.60 -18.26 1.36
C TYR A 66 -1.90 -19.09 1.26
N PRO A 67 -1.82 -20.39 0.90
CA PRO A 67 -3.03 -21.20 0.66
C PRO A 67 -3.88 -21.44 1.91
N ASP A 68 -3.26 -21.39 3.10
CA ASP A 68 -3.94 -21.59 4.38
C ASP A 68 -4.56 -20.28 4.93
N ALA A 69 -4.24 -19.14 4.32
CA ALA A 69 -4.79 -17.85 4.73
C ALA A 69 -6.27 -17.74 4.31
N LYS A 70 -7.07 -17.13 5.18
CA LYS A 70 -8.48 -16.86 4.90
C LYS A 70 -8.63 -15.48 4.27
N VAL A 71 -9.46 -15.37 3.24
CA VAL A 71 -9.75 -14.10 2.58
C VAL A 71 -11.06 -13.53 3.13
N ILE A 72 -11.02 -12.27 3.56
CA ILE A 72 -12.20 -11.52 4.00
C ILE A 72 -12.48 -10.42 2.99
N LEU A 73 -13.65 -10.46 2.34
CA LEU A 73 -14.11 -9.40 1.45
C LEU A 73 -15.11 -8.51 2.18
N VAL A 74 -14.73 -7.26 2.43
CA VAL A 74 -15.62 -6.26 3.04
C VAL A 74 -16.42 -5.57 1.93
N VAL A 75 -17.75 -5.63 2.02
CA VAL A 75 -18.67 -5.03 1.04
C VAL A 75 -19.51 -3.96 1.73
N ARG A 76 -19.70 -2.83 1.05
CA ARG A 76 -20.54 -1.71 1.47
C ARG A 76 -21.43 -1.28 0.31
N ASP A 77 -22.56 -0.67 0.64
CA ASP A 77 -23.41 0.06 -0.31
C ASP A 77 -22.57 1.06 -1.14
N PHE A 78 -22.73 1.04 -2.46
CA PHE A 78 -21.85 1.75 -3.38
C PHE A 78 -21.87 3.26 -3.14
N ASP A 79 -23.05 3.87 -3.05
CA ASP A 79 -23.17 5.32 -2.92
C ASP A 79 -22.57 5.80 -1.59
N LYS A 80 -22.79 5.05 -0.51
CA LYS A 80 -22.19 5.34 0.80
C LYS A 80 -20.67 5.14 0.81
N TRP A 81 -20.15 4.13 0.11
CA TRP A 81 -18.71 3.91 -0.02
C TRP A 81 -18.08 5.02 -0.86
N TYR A 82 -18.65 5.31 -2.02
CA TYR A 82 -18.12 6.29 -2.97
C TYR A 82 -18.06 7.69 -2.35
N ALA A 83 -19.12 8.14 -1.68
CA ALA A 83 -19.12 9.44 -0.99
C ALA A 83 -18.05 9.53 0.10
N SER A 84 -17.78 8.43 0.81
CA SER A 84 -16.71 8.35 1.82
C SER A 84 -15.32 8.34 1.17
N TYR A 85 -15.16 7.58 0.09
CA TYR A 85 -13.90 7.44 -0.63
C TYR A 85 -13.50 8.73 -1.31
N SER A 86 -14.42 9.39 -2.02
CA SER A 86 -14.16 10.67 -2.70
C SER A 86 -13.75 11.76 -1.70
N GLY A 87 -14.39 11.82 -0.53
CA GLY A 87 -14.02 12.79 0.51
C GLY A 87 -12.58 12.63 0.99
N ILE A 88 -12.14 11.41 1.25
CA ILE A 88 -10.74 11.12 1.62
C ILE A 88 -9.80 11.40 0.45
N PHE A 89 -10.20 11.01 -0.77
CA PHE A 89 -9.36 11.19 -1.94
C PHE A 89 -9.08 12.67 -2.22
N ASP A 90 -10.11 13.52 -2.15
CA ASP A 90 -9.97 14.96 -2.31
C ASP A 90 -9.15 15.58 -1.17
N GLN A 91 -9.23 15.05 0.05
CA GLN A 91 -8.43 15.56 1.16
C GLN A 91 -6.94 15.24 1.01
N LEU A 92 -6.59 14.05 0.55
CA LEU A 92 -5.20 13.57 0.52
C LEU A 92 -4.49 13.86 -0.80
N TRP A 93 -5.22 13.90 -1.93
CA TRP A 93 -4.63 14.08 -3.28
C TRP A 93 -5.11 15.34 -4.00
N SER A 94 -5.69 16.32 -3.30
CA SER A 94 -5.97 17.63 -3.89
C SER A 94 -4.72 18.50 -3.98
N PHE A 95 -4.77 19.48 -4.88
CA PHE A 95 -3.70 20.46 -5.05
C PHE A 95 -3.29 21.17 -3.74
N PRO A 96 -4.21 21.64 -2.87
CA PRO A 96 -3.83 22.24 -1.60
C PRO A 96 -3.10 21.27 -0.67
N ALA A 97 -3.52 20.01 -0.59
CA ALA A 97 -2.86 18.99 0.21
C ALA A 97 -1.45 18.69 -0.33
N GLY A 98 -1.33 18.58 -1.66
CA GLY A 98 -0.04 18.44 -2.32
C GLY A 98 0.90 19.63 -2.10
N LEU A 99 0.39 20.87 -2.06
CA LEU A 99 1.19 22.06 -1.74
C LEU A 99 1.67 22.04 -0.28
N ALA A 100 0.77 21.69 0.65
CA ALA A 100 1.10 21.61 2.07
C ALA A 100 2.19 20.58 2.35
N VAL A 101 2.01 19.34 1.88
CA VAL A 101 2.95 18.23 2.13
C VAL A 101 4.30 18.43 1.43
N ASN A 102 4.29 18.83 0.14
CA ASN A 102 5.54 18.87 -0.62
C ASN A 102 6.35 20.15 -0.40
N TYR A 103 5.73 21.25 0.04
CA TYR A 103 6.41 22.55 0.13
C TYR A 103 6.29 23.21 1.51
N ALA A 104 5.13 23.17 2.15
CA ALA A 104 4.98 23.81 3.47
C ALA A 104 5.65 22.97 4.57
N GLU A 105 5.31 21.68 4.70
CA GLU A 105 5.84 20.78 5.75
C GLU A 105 7.38 20.76 5.86
N PRO A 106 8.15 20.67 4.75
CA PRO A 106 9.61 20.73 4.82
C PRO A 106 10.16 22.08 5.30
N LEU A 107 9.40 23.17 5.11
CA LEU A 107 9.79 24.52 5.53
C LEU A 107 9.49 24.78 7.02
N ILE A 108 8.48 24.12 7.58
CA ILE A 108 8.09 24.24 9.01
C ILE A 108 8.69 23.14 9.90
N GLY A 109 9.31 22.11 9.33
CA GLY A 109 10.10 21.11 10.06
C GLY A 109 9.26 20.22 10.99
N SER A 110 7.98 20.01 10.70
CA SER A 110 7.12 19.15 11.51
C SER A 110 7.26 17.68 11.12
N GLU A 111 7.78 16.86 12.04
CA GLU A 111 7.72 15.40 11.95
C GLU A 111 6.41 14.91 12.59
N THR A 112 5.30 15.03 11.89
CA THR A 112 4.08 14.27 12.23
C THR A 112 3.94 13.15 11.22
N GLY A 113 4.62 12.03 11.53
CA GLY A 113 4.32 10.70 11.02
C GLY A 113 3.38 9.96 11.96
#